data_AF-A0A3D3GCT8-F1
#
_entry.id   AF-A0A3D3GCT8-F1
#
_cell.length_a   1.000
_cell.length_b   1.000
_cell.length_c   1.000
_cell.angle_alpha   90.00
_cell.angle_beta   90.00
_cell.angle_gamma   90.00
#
_symmetry.space_group_name_H-M   'P 1'
#
loop_
_entity.id
_entity.type
_entity.pdbx_description
1 polymer ?
#
loop_
_entity_poly.entity_id
_entity_poly.type
_entity_poly.pdbx_seq_one_letter_code
_entity_poly.pdbx_strand_id
1 'polypeptide(L)'
;MKYSLKICAAVALISASSSASVPTVPNRQYNYLVRVPATSLSCEQEANLLLQRFLGATKITEAQGTCKEVLNVTFNKKSYSLYSLMITYQAQSPMTPYSNTWGTTSQTGIPEGLLGGMYDTFQDCLEALPLKTQQYETYTQLPAVSAFCEVASHGHQFLLQVDGFGTPVNRLFTYHPRYTSTPELRAFIPELITKMGGQAAFTFEANSYYFAPQMLQIGEQSFGIMDSAAHCDAQTEEATNIMQKAGSTIMYTICTGRSGTILQAIADSSSYIRSDFGTYSRNYYSWSECMNDKARVLADEASMGNRPFGAICRPDYSNDELFKIEIYSHL
;
A
#
# COMPACT_ATOMS: atom_id res chain seq x y z
N MET A 1 62.35 16.93 -20.02
CA MET A 1 62.33 18.17 -19.22
C MET A 1 61.45 19.20 -19.94
N LYS A 2 60.24 19.45 -19.43
CA LYS A 2 59.34 20.51 -19.92
C LYS A 2 58.86 21.30 -18.70
N TYR A 3 59.23 22.57 -18.62
CA TYR A 3 58.79 23.49 -17.59
C TYR A 3 57.39 23.99 -17.93
N SER A 4 56.45 23.90 -16.98
CA SER A 4 55.10 24.48 -17.08
C SER A 4 54.99 25.64 -16.09
N LEU A 5 54.75 26.84 -16.63
CA LEU A 5 54.63 28.11 -15.92
C LEU A 5 53.22 28.20 -15.30
N LYS A 6 53.11 28.32 -13.97
CA LYS A 6 51.85 28.61 -13.28
C LYS A 6 51.68 30.13 -13.13
N ILE A 7 50.67 30.68 -13.80
CA ILE A 7 50.19 32.06 -13.58
C ILE A 7 49.05 32.00 -12.57
N CYS A 8 49.26 32.56 -11.37
CA CYS A 8 48.21 32.80 -10.38
C CYS A 8 47.59 34.16 -10.65
N ALA A 9 46.37 34.19 -11.18
CA ALA A 9 45.53 35.39 -11.19
C ALA A 9 44.59 35.33 -9.97
N ALA A 10 44.81 36.24 -9.02
CA ALA A 10 43.90 36.44 -7.89
C ALA A 10 42.72 37.30 -8.35
N VAL A 11 41.55 36.67 -8.50
CA VAL A 11 40.27 37.37 -8.72
C VAL A 11 39.65 37.63 -7.36
N ALA A 12 39.62 38.89 -6.92
CA ALA A 12 38.89 39.32 -5.75
C ALA A 12 37.39 39.40 -6.08
N LEU A 13 36.63 38.38 -5.68
CA LEU A 13 35.17 38.43 -5.68
C LEU A 13 34.69 39.26 -4.50
N ILE A 14 34.18 40.46 -4.80
CA ILE A 14 33.44 41.29 -3.85
C ILE A 14 32.03 40.70 -3.76
N SER A 15 31.79 39.85 -2.75
CA SER A 15 30.47 39.34 -2.41
C SER A 15 29.64 40.44 -1.77
N ALA A 16 28.89 41.19 -2.58
CA ALA A 16 27.86 42.10 -2.09
C ALA A 16 26.69 41.27 -1.54
N SER A 17 26.65 41.10 -0.22
CA SER A 17 25.53 40.48 0.50
C SER A 17 24.33 41.42 0.47
N SER A 18 23.60 41.47 -0.65
CA SER A 18 22.29 42.09 -0.69
C SER A 18 21.33 41.23 0.13
N SER A 19 21.17 41.58 1.42
CA SER A 19 20.14 41.07 2.30
C SER A 19 18.78 41.54 1.81
N ALA A 20 18.25 40.85 0.81
CA ALA A 20 16.85 40.95 0.42
C ALA A 20 16.01 40.51 1.63
N SER A 21 15.25 41.44 2.21
CA SER A 21 14.24 41.12 3.21
C SER A 21 13.25 40.15 2.55
N VAL A 22 13.28 38.89 2.98
CA VAL A 22 12.29 37.89 2.55
C VAL A 22 10.92 38.45 2.95
N PRO A 23 9.99 38.66 1.99
CA PRO A 23 8.68 39.18 2.31
C PRO A 23 8.01 38.25 3.32
N THR A 24 7.68 38.79 4.49
CA THR A 24 6.94 38.07 5.53
C THR A 24 5.52 37.83 5.03
N VAL A 25 5.20 36.56 4.75
CA VAL A 25 3.82 36.16 4.46
C VAL A 25 2.98 36.43 5.71
N PRO A 26 1.89 37.21 5.62
CA PRO A 26 1.06 37.53 6.78
C PRO A 26 0.33 36.28 7.28
N ASN A 27 0.20 36.17 8.60
CA ASN A 27 -0.60 35.12 9.22
C ASN A 27 -2.08 35.28 8.84
N ARG A 28 -2.73 34.16 8.57
CA ARG A 28 -4.17 34.05 8.32
C ARG A 28 -4.78 33.07 9.32
N GLN A 29 -6.08 33.27 9.57
CA GLN A 29 -6.86 32.40 10.41
C GLN A 29 -7.28 31.14 9.64
N TYR A 30 -7.09 29.98 10.27
CA TYR A 30 -7.50 28.68 9.76
C TYR A 30 -8.24 27.90 10.86
N ASN A 31 -9.00 26.89 10.43
CA ASN A 31 -9.76 26.03 11.32
C ASN A 31 -9.40 24.56 11.08
N TYR A 32 -9.26 23.81 12.16
CA TYR A 32 -9.25 22.35 12.16
C TYR A 32 -10.49 21.88 12.92
N LEU A 33 -11.44 21.29 12.19
CA LEU A 33 -12.73 20.81 12.72
C LEU A 33 -12.72 19.29 12.73
N VAL A 34 -13.12 18.69 13.84
CA VAL A 34 -13.21 17.24 14.00
C VAL A 34 -14.42 16.85 14.84
N ARG A 35 -14.97 15.66 14.59
CA ARG A 35 -16.04 15.07 15.40
C ARG A 35 -15.49 13.85 16.13
N VAL A 36 -15.37 13.93 17.44
CA VAL A 36 -14.86 12.82 18.27
C VAL A 36 -15.97 12.20 19.10
N PRO A 37 -15.87 10.92 19.49
CA PRO A 37 -16.80 10.31 20.41
C PRO A 37 -16.82 11.06 21.75
N ALA A 38 -18.01 11.26 22.33
CA ALA A 38 -18.12 11.82 23.67
C ALA A 38 -17.46 10.88 24.69
N THR A 39 -16.79 11.46 25.68
CA THR A 39 -16.12 10.72 26.76
C THR A 39 -16.77 11.07 28.10
N SER A 40 -16.12 10.72 29.21
CA SER A 40 -16.51 11.20 30.54
C SER A 40 -16.22 12.68 30.79
N LEU A 41 -15.41 13.33 29.92
CA LEU A 41 -15.10 14.75 30.00
C LEU A 41 -16.19 15.58 29.33
N SER A 42 -16.33 16.85 29.76
CA SER A 42 -17.22 17.77 29.06
C SER A 42 -16.68 18.12 27.67
N CYS A 43 -17.56 18.54 26.77
CA CYS A 43 -17.15 18.94 25.40
C CYS A 43 -16.08 20.04 25.40
N GLU A 44 -16.13 20.99 26.35
CA GLU A 44 -15.09 22.03 26.48
C GLU A 44 -13.77 21.49 27.03
N GLN A 45 -13.81 20.49 27.91
CA GLN A 45 -12.59 19.83 28.37
C GLN A 45 -11.93 19.05 27.21
N GLU A 46 -12.71 18.37 26.39
CA GLU A 46 -12.22 17.69 25.19
C GLU A 46 -11.67 18.68 24.15
N ALA A 47 -12.33 19.82 23.94
CA ALA A 47 -11.82 20.90 23.08
C ALA A 47 -10.44 21.40 23.53
N ASN A 48 -10.24 21.55 24.84
CA ASN A 48 -8.96 21.94 25.42
C ASN A 48 -7.90 20.84 25.27
N LEU A 49 -8.25 19.57 25.47
CA LEU A 49 -7.32 18.46 25.25
C LEU A 49 -6.88 18.37 23.78
N LEU A 50 -7.83 18.51 22.85
CA LEU A 50 -7.55 18.57 21.41
C LEU A 50 -6.60 19.73 21.09
N LEU A 51 -6.84 20.92 21.68
CA LEU A 51 -5.96 22.08 21.53
C LEU A 51 -4.54 21.75 22.00
N GLN A 52 -4.39 21.16 23.20
CA GLN A 52 -3.05 20.83 23.72
C GLN A 52 -2.30 19.85 22.81
N ARG A 53 -2.98 18.82 22.28
CA ARG A 53 -2.38 17.88 21.31
C ARG A 53 -2.00 18.59 20.02
N PHE A 54 -2.88 19.45 19.49
CA PHE A 54 -2.62 20.24 18.29
C PHE A 54 -1.41 21.16 18.44
N LEU A 55 -1.32 21.92 19.55
CA LEU A 55 -0.19 22.79 19.85
C LEU A 55 1.11 21.98 19.97
N GLY A 56 1.05 20.84 20.66
CA GLY A 56 2.18 19.92 20.82
C GLY A 56 2.72 19.39 19.49
N ALA A 57 1.83 19.03 18.56
CA ALA A 57 2.15 18.48 17.25
C ALA A 57 2.62 19.54 16.24
N THR A 58 1.95 20.70 16.20
CA THR A 58 2.17 21.72 15.14
C THR A 58 3.14 22.83 15.52
N LYS A 59 3.42 23.02 16.82
CA LYS A 59 4.21 24.15 17.36
C LYS A 59 3.61 25.53 17.10
N ILE A 60 2.36 25.61 16.65
CA ILE A 60 1.63 26.88 16.58
C ILE A 60 1.46 27.42 18.01
N THR A 61 1.62 28.73 18.21
CA THR A 61 1.49 29.37 19.52
C THR A 61 0.16 30.09 19.70
N GLU A 62 -0.46 30.53 18.60
CA GLU A 62 -1.74 31.24 18.60
C GLU A 62 -2.86 30.33 18.07
N ALA A 63 -3.46 29.57 18.99
CA ALA A 63 -4.63 28.76 18.69
C ALA A 63 -5.61 28.69 19.87
N GLN A 64 -6.88 28.45 19.56
CA GLN A 64 -7.97 28.30 20.52
C GLN A 64 -8.80 27.07 20.17
N GLY A 65 -9.07 26.23 21.17
CA GLY A 65 -10.02 25.13 21.08
C GLY A 65 -11.41 25.57 21.53
N THR A 66 -12.43 25.13 20.80
CA THR A 66 -13.84 25.41 21.13
C THR A 66 -14.69 24.16 20.94
N CYS A 67 -15.58 23.88 21.88
CA CYS A 67 -16.71 23.01 21.62
C CYS A 67 -17.70 23.73 20.70
N LYS A 68 -18.04 23.16 19.54
CA LYS A 68 -19.06 23.71 18.64
C LYS A 68 -20.45 23.23 18.98
N GLU A 69 -20.59 21.92 19.18
CA GLU A 69 -21.87 21.29 19.43
C GLU A 69 -21.68 19.88 20.03
N VAL A 70 -22.70 19.42 20.73
CA VAL A 70 -22.86 18.02 21.13
C VAL A 70 -23.92 17.42 20.22
N LEU A 71 -23.49 16.47 19.38
CA LEU A 71 -24.33 15.78 18.41
C LEU A 71 -24.79 14.45 19.01
N ASN A 72 -26.06 14.11 18.84
CA ASN A 72 -26.55 12.75 19.09
C ASN A 72 -26.90 12.11 17.76
N VAL A 73 -26.17 11.06 17.40
CA VAL A 73 -26.35 10.32 16.15
C VAL A 73 -26.89 8.93 16.46
N THR A 74 -27.87 8.47 15.70
CA THR A 74 -28.44 7.13 15.89
C THR A 74 -28.00 6.21 14.76
N PHE A 75 -27.29 5.15 15.11
CA PHE A 75 -26.88 4.07 14.20
C PHE A 75 -27.42 2.74 14.70
N ASN A 76 -28.06 1.95 13.83
CA ASN A 76 -28.61 0.63 14.18
C ASN A 76 -29.46 0.65 15.46
N LYS A 77 -30.33 1.67 15.61
CA LYS A 77 -31.21 1.91 16.78
C LYS A 77 -30.48 2.21 18.10
N LYS A 78 -29.17 2.43 18.09
CA LYS A 78 -28.38 2.93 19.22
C LYS A 78 -28.00 4.38 19.01
N SER A 79 -28.17 5.21 20.02
CA SER A 79 -27.75 6.61 20.00
C SER A 79 -26.34 6.74 20.58
N TYR A 80 -25.50 7.50 19.89
CA TYR A 80 -24.14 7.83 20.27
C TYR A 80 -24.01 9.35 20.36
N SER A 81 -23.35 9.84 21.41
CA SER A 81 -23.03 11.26 21.53
C SER A 81 -21.64 11.53 20.95
N LEU A 82 -21.52 12.54 20.11
CA LEU A 82 -20.28 13.02 19.51
C LEU A 82 -20.07 14.48 19.89
N TYR A 83 -18.82 14.87 20.08
CA TYR A 83 -18.42 16.27 20.24
C TYR A 83 -17.85 16.79 18.93
N SER A 84 -18.43 17.87 18.42
CA SER A 84 -17.88 18.64 17.31
C SER A 84 -16.94 19.68 17.89
N LEU A 85 -15.65 19.51 17.65
CA LEU A 85 -14.58 20.31 18.23
C LEU A 85 -13.86 21.09 17.13
N MET A 86 -13.54 22.35 17.40
CA MET A 86 -12.84 23.20 16.43
C MET A 86 -11.63 23.86 17.07
N ILE A 87 -10.48 23.72 16.43
CA ILE A 87 -9.29 24.51 16.71
C ILE A 87 -9.21 25.64 15.69
N THR A 88 -9.19 26.87 16.19
CA THR A 88 -8.96 28.08 15.39
C THR A 88 -7.51 28.51 15.59
N TYR A 89 -6.74 28.77 14.53
CA TYR A 89 -5.32 29.10 14.66
C TYR A 89 -4.84 30.11 13.62
N GLN A 90 -3.71 30.78 13.91
CA GLN A 90 -3.03 31.71 12.99
C GLN A 90 -1.76 31.07 12.42
N ALA A 91 -1.62 31.05 11.09
CA ALA A 91 -0.44 30.53 10.41
C ALA A 91 -0.24 31.19 9.03
N GLN A 92 0.93 31.01 8.41
CA GLN A 92 1.18 31.49 7.04
C GLN A 92 0.47 30.64 5.97
N SER A 93 0.17 29.38 6.30
CA SER A 93 -0.48 28.40 5.44
C SER A 93 -1.36 27.47 6.29
N PRO A 94 -2.42 26.87 5.73
CA PRO A 94 -3.22 25.89 6.46
C PRO A 94 -2.34 24.69 6.83
N MET A 95 -2.46 24.22 8.07
CA MET A 95 -1.94 22.93 8.48
C MET A 95 -2.85 21.83 7.94
N THR A 96 -2.29 20.90 7.18
CA THR A 96 -3.01 19.72 6.69
C THR A 96 -2.61 18.52 7.55
N PRO A 97 -3.58 17.82 8.17
CA PRO A 97 -3.26 16.61 8.92
C PRO A 97 -2.78 15.51 7.97
N TYR A 98 -1.86 14.68 8.46
CA TYR A 98 -1.67 13.34 7.93
C TYR A 98 -2.67 12.41 8.61
N SER A 99 -3.62 11.92 7.81
CA SER A 99 -4.70 11.05 8.26
C SER A 99 -4.45 9.61 7.80
N ASN A 100 -4.48 8.68 8.75
CA ASN A 100 -4.67 7.27 8.42
C ASN A 100 -6.15 6.94 8.52
N THR A 101 -6.68 6.29 7.48
CA THR A 101 -8.07 5.86 7.45
C THR A 101 -8.12 4.34 7.28
N TRP A 102 -8.61 3.66 8.31
CA TRP A 102 -8.81 2.21 8.33
C TRP A 102 -10.21 1.87 7.82
N GLY A 103 -10.29 0.91 6.90
CA GLY A 103 -11.50 0.67 6.10
C GLY A 103 -11.50 1.43 4.79
N THR A 104 -10.34 1.43 4.12
CA THR A 104 -10.22 1.92 2.75
C THR A 104 -9.45 0.87 1.96
N THR A 105 -9.98 0.50 0.79
CA THR A 105 -9.30 -0.47 -0.11
C THR A 105 -8.31 0.24 -1.04
N SER A 106 -7.93 1.49 -0.76
CA SER A 106 -7.03 2.21 -1.67
C SER A 106 -5.61 1.65 -1.57
N GLN A 107 -5.07 1.28 -2.74
CA GLN A 107 -3.73 0.71 -2.93
C GLN A 107 -2.60 1.65 -2.48
N THR A 108 -2.89 2.88 -2.09
CA THR A 108 -1.90 3.92 -1.83
C THR A 108 -1.90 4.45 -0.39
N GLY A 109 -2.86 4.04 0.44
CA GLY A 109 -3.05 4.63 1.78
C GLY A 109 -3.28 6.15 1.77
N ILE A 110 -3.55 6.69 0.58
CA ILE A 110 -4.07 8.02 0.32
C ILE A 110 -5.55 7.80 -0.06
N PRO A 111 -6.50 8.63 0.41
CA PRO A 111 -7.93 8.46 0.15
C PRO A 111 -8.28 8.75 -1.32
N GLU A 112 -7.93 7.84 -2.24
CA GLU A 112 -8.32 7.88 -3.66
C GLU A 112 -8.99 6.58 -4.14
N GLY A 113 -9.30 5.66 -3.23
CA GLY A 113 -10.05 4.44 -3.51
C GLY A 113 -11.42 4.43 -2.83
N LEU A 114 -12.34 3.62 -3.35
CA LEU A 114 -13.67 3.42 -2.77
C LEU A 114 -13.57 3.14 -1.26
N LEU A 115 -14.10 4.05 -0.44
CA LEU A 115 -14.14 3.93 1.02
C LEU A 115 -15.24 2.91 1.40
N GLY A 116 -14.91 1.63 1.43
CA GLY A 116 -15.74 0.59 2.05
C GLY A 116 -15.34 0.43 3.51
N GLY A 117 -16.24 0.75 4.45
CA GLY A 117 -15.92 0.73 5.88
C GLY A 117 -15.49 -0.66 6.37
N MET A 118 -14.58 -0.72 7.33
CA MET A 118 -14.09 -1.98 7.91
C MET A 118 -15.00 -2.52 9.01
N TYR A 119 -15.73 -1.64 9.68
CA TYR A 119 -16.48 -1.98 10.88
C TYR A 119 -17.98 -2.02 10.56
N ASP A 120 -18.63 -3.14 10.87
CA ASP A 120 -20.06 -3.32 10.63
C ASP A 120 -20.92 -2.46 11.57
N THR A 121 -20.41 -2.13 12.76
CA THR A 121 -21.09 -1.24 13.70
C THR A 121 -20.19 -0.11 14.17
N PHE A 122 -20.82 1.00 14.55
CA PHE A 122 -20.11 2.13 15.14
C PHE A 122 -19.40 1.73 16.45
N GLN A 123 -19.99 0.81 17.22
CA GLN A 123 -19.41 0.29 18.46
C GLN A 123 -18.09 -0.43 18.20
N ASP A 124 -18.03 -1.32 17.19
CA ASP A 124 -16.80 -2.07 16.86
C ASP A 124 -15.68 -1.11 16.44
N CYS A 125 -16.03 -0.03 15.73
CA CYS A 125 -15.10 1.02 15.39
C CYS A 125 -14.57 1.74 16.64
N LEU A 126 -15.45 2.12 17.58
CA LEU A 126 -15.06 2.77 18.83
C LEU A 126 -14.13 1.90 19.68
N GLU A 127 -14.40 0.61 19.76
CA GLU A 127 -13.59 -0.35 20.53
C GLU A 127 -12.18 -0.51 19.93
N ALA A 128 -12.02 -0.32 18.63
CA ALA A 128 -10.73 -0.38 17.95
C ALA A 128 -9.90 0.91 18.05
N LEU A 129 -10.50 2.06 18.41
CA LEU A 129 -9.83 3.36 18.48
C LEU A 129 -8.52 3.35 19.28
N PRO A 130 -8.45 2.82 20.51
CA PRO A 130 -7.21 2.85 21.29
C PRO A 130 -6.06 2.09 20.60
N LEU A 131 -6.34 0.89 20.08
CA LEU A 131 -5.33 0.07 19.40
C LEU A 131 -4.86 0.73 18.11
N LYS A 132 -5.78 1.28 17.30
CA LYS A 132 -5.41 1.92 16.03
C LYS A 132 -4.66 3.24 16.23
N THR A 133 -5.00 4.00 17.27
CA THR A 133 -4.24 5.18 17.68
C THR A 133 -2.83 4.79 18.10
N GLN A 134 -2.67 3.75 18.92
CA GLN A 134 -1.34 3.27 19.31
C GLN A 134 -0.52 2.80 18.10
N GLN A 135 -1.12 2.05 17.17
CA GLN A 135 -0.46 1.63 15.93
C GLN A 135 -0.05 2.83 15.07
N TYR A 136 -0.91 3.84 14.94
CA TYR A 136 -0.59 5.10 14.26
C TYR A 136 0.67 5.73 14.85
N GLU A 137 0.68 6.00 16.16
CA GLU A 137 1.79 6.71 16.80
C GLU A 137 3.08 5.90 16.72
N THR A 138 2.99 4.59 16.94
CA THR A 138 4.15 3.67 16.89
C THR A 138 4.79 3.66 15.51
N TYR A 139 3.99 3.57 14.45
CA TYR A 139 4.51 3.35 13.10
C TYR A 139 4.77 4.63 12.33
N THR A 140 3.95 5.67 12.51
CA THR A 140 4.14 6.97 11.86
C THR A 140 5.14 7.85 12.60
N GLN A 141 5.38 7.59 13.89
CA GLN A 141 6.14 8.45 14.80
C GLN A 141 5.56 9.88 14.92
N LEU A 142 4.28 10.05 14.56
CA LEU A 142 3.52 11.27 14.77
C LEU A 142 2.61 11.10 15.99
N PRO A 143 2.51 12.09 16.89
CA PRO A 143 1.51 12.07 17.95
C PRO A 143 0.10 12.18 17.33
N ALA A 144 -0.83 11.37 17.81
CA ALA A 144 -2.22 11.47 17.40
C ALA A 144 -2.84 12.74 18.02
N VAL A 145 -3.41 13.60 17.16
CA VAL A 145 -4.16 14.78 17.59
C VAL A 145 -5.62 14.43 17.78
N SER A 146 -6.22 13.71 16.84
CA SER A 146 -7.60 13.22 16.95
C SER A 146 -7.72 11.79 16.43
N ALA A 147 -8.74 11.10 16.93
CA ALA A 147 -9.11 9.77 16.48
C ALA A 147 -10.63 9.63 16.58
N PHE A 148 -11.28 9.14 15.52
CA PHE A 148 -12.73 9.10 15.45
C PHE A 148 -13.22 8.05 14.45
N CYS A 149 -14.52 7.79 14.52
CA CYS A 149 -15.22 6.89 13.61
C CYS A 149 -16.15 7.71 12.73
N GLU A 150 -16.14 7.45 11.42
CA GLU A 150 -17.08 8.04 10.48
C GLU A 150 -17.87 6.97 9.74
N VAL A 151 -19.00 7.38 9.16
CA VAL A 151 -19.77 6.55 8.24
C VAL A 151 -19.01 6.49 6.93
N ALA A 152 -18.75 5.28 6.42
CA ALA A 152 -18.15 5.12 5.11
C ALA A 152 -19.07 5.68 4.02
N SER A 153 -18.49 6.26 2.96
CA SER A 153 -19.28 6.92 1.90
C SER A 153 -20.22 5.95 1.15
N HIS A 154 -19.95 4.65 1.21
CA HIS A 154 -20.71 3.60 0.54
C HIS A 154 -21.12 2.53 1.56
N GLY A 155 -22.38 2.55 2.01
CA GLY A 155 -22.97 1.51 2.87
C GLY A 155 -23.28 1.95 4.31
N HIS A 156 -23.59 0.97 5.16
CA HIS A 156 -23.85 1.14 6.59
C HIS A 156 -22.63 0.78 7.46
N GLN A 157 -21.44 0.76 6.86
CA GLN A 157 -20.19 0.44 7.54
C GLN A 157 -19.49 1.71 8.02
N PHE A 158 -18.54 1.52 8.92
CA PHE A 158 -17.80 2.60 9.55
C PHE A 158 -16.31 2.48 9.25
N LEU A 159 -15.67 3.64 9.15
CA LEU A 159 -14.22 3.79 9.02
C LEU A 159 -13.68 4.47 10.26
N LEU A 160 -12.45 4.12 10.61
CA LEU A 160 -11.72 4.74 11.71
C LEU A 160 -10.70 5.67 11.08
N GLN A 161 -10.57 6.89 11.60
CA GLN A 161 -9.57 7.85 11.19
C GLN A 161 -8.76 8.31 12.39
N VAL A 162 -7.45 8.45 12.20
CA VAL A 162 -6.52 9.05 13.16
C VAL A 162 -5.74 10.12 12.43
N ASP A 163 -5.78 11.34 12.97
CA ASP A 163 -5.08 12.49 12.44
C ASP A 163 -3.88 12.83 13.31
N GLY A 164 -2.78 13.19 12.67
CA GLY A 164 -1.62 13.84 13.27
C GLY A 164 -1.08 14.90 12.32
N PHE A 165 -0.11 15.69 12.76
CA PHE A 165 0.48 16.76 11.95
C PHE A 165 1.98 16.55 11.81
N GLY A 166 2.49 16.73 10.59
CA GLY A 166 3.90 16.53 10.26
C GLY A 166 4.09 15.57 9.08
N THR A 167 5.33 15.13 8.88
CA THR A 167 5.67 14.12 7.88
C THR A 167 5.90 12.79 8.59
N PRO A 168 5.07 11.76 8.34
CA PRO A 168 5.22 10.47 9.01
C PRO A 168 6.48 9.73 8.52
N VAL A 169 7.12 8.96 9.40
CA VAL A 169 8.27 8.12 8.99
C VAL A 169 7.83 6.90 8.17
N ASN A 170 6.64 6.37 8.47
CA ASN A 170 5.97 5.35 7.67
C ASN A 170 4.53 5.77 7.42
N ARG A 171 4.03 5.44 6.23
CA ARG A 171 2.65 5.62 5.82
C ARG A 171 1.92 4.30 5.84
N LEU A 172 0.63 4.32 6.18
CA LEU A 172 -0.24 3.17 5.99
C LEU A 172 -0.40 2.93 4.49
N PHE A 173 -0.37 1.67 4.06
CA PHE A 173 -0.65 1.20 2.70
C PHE A 173 -1.49 -0.07 2.77
N THR A 174 -2.16 -0.38 1.67
CA THR A 174 -2.99 -1.59 1.55
C THR A 174 -2.51 -2.39 0.35
N TYR A 175 -2.26 -3.68 0.58
CA TYR A 175 -2.06 -4.65 -0.48
C TYR A 175 -3.34 -5.48 -0.67
N HIS A 176 -3.86 -5.46 -1.88
CA HIS A 176 -5.03 -6.24 -2.29
C HIS A 176 -4.57 -7.35 -3.24
N PRO A 177 -4.54 -8.62 -2.81
CA PRO A 177 -4.18 -9.71 -3.70
C PRO A 177 -5.22 -9.84 -4.82
N ARG A 178 -4.77 -9.97 -6.06
CA ARG A 178 -5.63 -10.12 -7.25
C ARG A 178 -6.35 -11.47 -7.28
N TYR A 179 -5.77 -12.48 -6.66
CA TYR A 179 -6.28 -13.85 -6.69
C TYR A 179 -6.88 -14.26 -5.34
N THR A 180 -7.71 -15.31 -5.38
CA THR A 180 -8.27 -15.88 -4.15
C THR A 180 -7.14 -16.36 -3.25
N SER A 181 -6.94 -15.66 -2.13
CA SER A 181 -5.86 -15.97 -1.21
C SER A 181 -6.12 -17.31 -0.50
N THR A 182 -5.24 -18.29 -0.69
CA THR A 182 -5.25 -19.51 0.13
C THR A 182 -4.76 -19.20 1.55
N PRO A 183 -5.01 -20.05 2.56
CA PRO A 183 -4.43 -19.88 3.89
C PRO A 183 -2.91 -19.69 3.87
N GLU A 184 -2.19 -20.43 3.02
CA GLU A 184 -0.74 -20.37 2.87
C GLU A 184 -0.30 -19.02 2.30
N LEU A 185 -0.96 -18.55 1.24
CA LEU A 185 -0.67 -17.24 0.65
C LEU A 185 -0.94 -16.11 1.67
N ARG A 186 -2.02 -16.22 2.45
CA ARG A 186 -2.34 -15.26 3.52
C ARG A 186 -1.30 -15.24 4.63
N ALA A 187 -0.66 -16.37 4.91
CA ALA A 187 0.43 -16.44 5.88
C ALA A 187 1.74 -15.86 5.31
N PHE A 188 1.98 -16.01 4.01
CA PHE A 188 3.18 -15.50 3.35
C PHE A 188 3.19 -13.98 3.15
N ILE A 189 2.05 -13.35 2.86
CA ILE A 189 1.98 -11.90 2.57
C ILE A 189 2.59 -11.04 3.71
N PRO A 190 2.24 -11.24 5.01
CA PRO A 190 2.87 -10.50 6.10
C PRO A 190 4.39 -10.71 6.21
N GLU A 191 4.86 -11.93 5.93
CA GLU A 191 6.29 -12.25 5.92
C GLU A 191 7.01 -11.50 4.79
N LEU A 192 6.43 -11.52 3.59
CA LEU A 192 6.94 -10.78 2.43
C LEU A 192 7.03 -9.28 2.73
N ILE A 193 5.95 -8.69 3.24
CA ILE A 193 5.90 -7.27 3.66
C ILE A 193 7.05 -6.95 4.63
N THR A 194 7.25 -7.82 5.63
CA THR A 194 8.30 -7.63 6.64
C THR A 194 9.70 -7.71 6.02
N LYS A 195 9.94 -8.68 5.15
CA LYS A 195 11.24 -8.84 4.47
C LYS A 195 11.54 -7.69 3.50
N MET A 196 10.51 -7.06 2.93
CA MET A 196 10.64 -5.86 2.10
C MET A 196 10.80 -4.57 2.91
N GLY A 197 10.90 -4.65 4.25
CA GLY A 197 11.12 -3.51 5.14
C GLY A 197 9.84 -2.78 5.57
N GLY A 198 8.67 -3.36 5.29
CA GLY A 198 7.39 -2.89 5.83
C GLY A 198 7.08 -3.50 7.20
N GLN A 199 6.00 -3.02 7.82
CA GLN A 199 5.48 -3.53 9.09
C GLN A 199 4.02 -3.91 8.88
N ALA A 200 3.74 -5.21 8.82
CA ALA A 200 2.37 -5.71 8.70
C ALA A 200 1.55 -5.27 9.93
N ALA A 201 0.43 -4.59 9.70
CA ALA A 201 -0.40 -4.04 10.77
C ALA A 201 -1.55 -4.98 11.12
N PHE A 202 -2.33 -5.39 10.10
CA PHE A 202 -3.44 -6.33 10.23
C PHE A 202 -3.91 -6.77 8.84
N THR A 203 -4.72 -7.83 8.82
CA THR A 203 -5.43 -8.31 7.62
C THR A 203 -6.92 -8.14 7.84
N PHE A 204 -7.64 -7.65 6.83
CA PHE A 204 -9.10 -7.59 6.82
C PHE A 204 -9.61 -8.09 5.48
N GLU A 205 -10.49 -9.09 5.53
CA GLU A 205 -10.88 -9.91 4.37
C GLU A 205 -9.64 -10.50 3.66
N ALA A 206 -9.42 -10.15 2.40
CA ALA A 206 -8.25 -10.53 1.62
C ALA A 206 -7.12 -9.47 1.67
N ASN A 207 -7.39 -8.29 2.23
CA ASN A 207 -6.46 -7.16 2.19
C ASN A 207 -5.45 -7.22 3.35
N SER A 208 -4.18 -6.95 3.04
CA SER A 208 -3.14 -6.77 4.05
C SER A 208 -2.77 -5.30 4.17
N TYR A 209 -2.92 -4.76 5.38
CA TYR A 209 -2.57 -3.39 5.70
C TYR A 209 -1.19 -3.35 6.35
N TYR A 210 -0.35 -2.43 5.93
CA TYR A 210 1.03 -2.34 6.39
C TYR A 210 1.54 -0.90 6.45
N PHE A 211 2.56 -0.67 7.26
CA PHE A 211 3.28 0.59 7.34
C PHE A 211 4.64 0.48 6.64
N ALA A 212 4.98 1.45 5.80
CA ALA A 212 6.28 1.53 5.14
C ALA A 212 6.63 2.99 4.80
N PRO A 213 7.91 3.36 4.57
CA PRO A 213 8.25 4.72 4.14
C PRO A 213 7.72 5.04 2.73
N GLN A 214 7.51 4.01 1.91
CA GLN A 214 6.98 4.08 0.56
C GLN A 214 6.17 2.82 0.26
N MET A 215 5.30 2.88 -0.76
CA MET A 215 4.49 1.74 -1.19
C MET A 215 5.41 0.58 -1.60
N LEU A 216 5.17 -0.61 -1.04
CA LEU A 216 5.91 -1.81 -1.41
C LEU A 216 5.41 -2.32 -2.75
N GLN A 217 6.35 -2.60 -3.66
CA GLN A 217 6.06 -3.14 -4.98
C GLN A 217 5.92 -4.67 -4.90
N ILE A 218 4.79 -5.14 -4.40
CA ILE A 218 4.47 -6.56 -4.35
C ILE A 218 3.92 -6.98 -5.71
N GLY A 219 4.63 -7.88 -6.38
CA GLY A 219 4.21 -8.42 -7.67
C GLY A 219 3.39 -9.69 -7.52
N GLU A 220 2.42 -9.86 -8.41
CA GLU A 220 1.65 -11.09 -8.58
C GLU A 220 1.74 -11.55 -10.03
N GLN A 221 2.03 -12.83 -10.23
CA GLN A 221 2.09 -13.45 -11.55
C GLN A 221 1.17 -14.67 -11.57
N SER A 222 0.26 -14.72 -12.54
CA SER A 222 -0.42 -15.97 -12.89
C SER A 222 0.29 -16.60 -14.08
N PHE A 223 0.55 -17.89 -13.97
CA PHE A 223 1.10 -18.73 -15.03
C PHE A 223 0.00 -19.51 -15.77
N GLY A 224 -1.26 -19.16 -15.53
CA GLY A 224 -2.44 -19.77 -16.15
C GLY A 224 -3.13 -20.85 -15.33
N ILE A 225 -4.27 -21.31 -15.86
CA ILE A 225 -5.04 -22.43 -15.33
C ILE A 225 -4.44 -23.73 -15.86
N MET A 226 -4.28 -24.71 -14.99
CA MET A 226 -3.87 -26.08 -15.27
C MET A 226 -5.10 -27.01 -15.19
N ASP A 227 -5.08 -28.05 -16.00
CA ASP A 227 -6.09 -29.11 -16.11
C ASP A 227 -6.09 -30.05 -14.89
N SER A 228 -4.97 -30.16 -14.15
CA SER A 228 -4.89 -30.95 -12.94
C SER A 228 -3.95 -30.36 -11.87
N ALA A 229 -4.15 -30.78 -10.62
CA ALA A 229 -3.25 -30.43 -9.51
C ALA A 229 -1.84 -30.95 -9.75
N ALA A 230 -1.70 -32.19 -10.24
CA ALA A 230 -0.40 -32.79 -10.55
C ALA A 230 0.38 -32.02 -11.63
N HIS A 231 -0.31 -31.54 -12.68
CA HIS A 231 0.32 -30.71 -13.71
C HIS A 231 0.74 -29.35 -13.17
N CYS A 232 -0.04 -28.76 -12.28
CA CYS A 232 0.33 -27.52 -11.61
C CYS A 232 1.56 -27.71 -10.71
N ASP A 233 1.54 -28.71 -9.82
CA ASP A 233 2.62 -28.99 -8.87
C ASP A 233 3.93 -29.29 -9.60
N ALA A 234 3.86 -30.00 -10.73
CA ALA A 234 5.01 -30.32 -11.57
C ALA A 234 5.72 -29.09 -12.18
N GLN A 235 5.12 -27.89 -12.09
CA GLN A 235 5.69 -26.66 -12.65
C GLN A 235 5.94 -25.57 -11.60
N THR A 236 5.65 -25.81 -10.32
CA THR A 236 5.89 -24.85 -9.23
C THR A 236 7.36 -24.44 -9.11
N GLU A 237 8.28 -25.39 -9.25
CA GLU A 237 9.73 -25.09 -9.22
C GLU A 237 10.16 -24.23 -10.40
N GLU A 238 9.63 -24.49 -11.60
CA GLU A 238 9.96 -23.71 -12.78
C GLU A 238 9.39 -22.30 -12.71
N ALA A 239 8.15 -22.14 -12.24
CA ALA A 239 7.57 -20.84 -11.95
C ALA A 239 8.38 -20.07 -10.88
N THR A 240 8.88 -20.75 -9.84
CA THR A 240 9.82 -20.15 -8.87
C THR A 240 11.09 -19.67 -9.56
N ASN A 241 11.71 -20.50 -10.41
CA ASN A 241 12.92 -20.15 -11.16
C ASN A 241 12.69 -18.97 -12.13
N ILE A 242 11.50 -18.89 -12.75
CA ILE A 242 11.10 -17.75 -13.58
C ILE A 242 11.06 -16.47 -12.74
N MET A 243 10.41 -16.49 -11.57
CA MET A 243 10.36 -15.32 -10.67
C MET A 243 11.76 -14.89 -10.18
N GLN A 244 12.64 -15.85 -9.87
CA GLN A 244 14.04 -15.57 -9.50
C GLN A 244 14.80 -14.89 -10.65
N LYS A 245 14.71 -15.43 -11.86
CA LYS A 245 15.37 -14.85 -13.04
C LYS A 245 14.80 -13.49 -13.41
N ALA A 246 13.53 -13.23 -13.12
CA ALA A 246 12.92 -11.91 -13.24
C ALA A 246 13.43 -10.89 -12.18
N GLY A 247 14.27 -11.33 -11.23
CA GLY A 247 14.92 -10.48 -10.23
C GLY A 247 14.29 -10.51 -8.85
N SER A 248 13.29 -11.37 -8.62
CA SER A 248 12.71 -11.54 -7.28
C SER A 248 13.67 -12.29 -6.37
N THR A 249 13.80 -11.86 -5.11
CA THR A 249 14.61 -12.57 -4.10
C THR A 249 13.76 -13.28 -3.06
N ILE A 250 12.53 -12.81 -2.89
CA ILE A 250 11.55 -13.37 -1.95
C ILE A 250 10.28 -13.64 -2.75
N MET A 251 9.93 -14.91 -2.88
CA MET A 251 8.74 -15.30 -3.63
C MET A 251 8.08 -16.51 -3.02
N TYR A 252 6.81 -16.68 -3.35
CA TYR A 252 6.05 -17.87 -3.05
C TYR A 252 5.21 -18.25 -4.26
N THR A 253 5.44 -19.45 -4.77
CA THR A 253 4.72 -20.02 -5.91
C THR A 253 3.81 -21.14 -5.39
N ILE A 254 2.56 -21.13 -5.82
CA ILE A 254 1.53 -22.04 -5.34
C ILE A 254 0.49 -22.34 -6.41
N CYS A 255 -0.07 -23.54 -6.32
CA CYS A 255 -1.24 -24.00 -7.06
C CYS A 255 -2.52 -23.72 -6.28
N THR A 256 -3.48 -22.99 -6.86
CA THR A 256 -4.71 -22.56 -6.17
C THR A 256 -5.97 -22.80 -6.99
N GLY A 257 -7.12 -23.01 -6.35
CA GLY A 257 -8.43 -22.93 -7.01
C GLY A 257 -9.44 -24.00 -6.61
N ARG A 258 -10.73 -23.67 -6.78
CA ARG A 258 -11.91 -24.55 -6.55
C ARG A 258 -12.55 -25.06 -7.85
N SER A 259 -12.30 -24.39 -8.98
CA SER A 259 -12.92 -24.66 -10.30
C SER A 259 -11.88 -24.82 -11.43
N GLY A 260 -10.63 -25.12 -11.05
CA GLY A 260 -9.45 -25.25 -11.91
C GLY A 260 -8.19 -24.99 -11.08
N THR A 261 -7.04 -25.60 -11.42
CA THR A 261 -5.80 -25.42 -10.63
C THR A 261 -4.95 -24.32 -11.26
N ILE A 262 -4.93 -23.13 -10.69
CA ILE A 262 -4.18 -21.96 -11.16
C ILE A 262 -2.78 -21.99 -10.56
N LEU A 263 -1.74 -21.96 -11.41
CA LEU A 263 -0.36 -21.74 -10.98
C LEU A 263 -0.13 -20.23 -10.85
N GLN A 264 0.30 -19.79 -9.67
CA GLN A 264 0.54 -18.38 -9.38
C GLN A 264 1.76 -18.16 -8.50
N ALA A 265 2.32 -16.96 -8.54
CA ALA A 265 3.36 -16.52 -7.64
C ALA A 265 3.10 -15.11 -7.12
N ILE A 266 3.55 -14.87 -5.89
CA ILE A 266 3.68 -13.55 -5.28
C ILE A 266 5.15 -13.30 -4.94
N ALA A 267 5.63 -12.07 -5.15
CA ALA A 267 7.05 -11.75 -4.98
C ALA A 267 7.32 -10.29 -4.60
N ASP A 268 8.57 -10.03 -4.20
CA ASP A 268 9.14 -8.72 -3.84
C ASP A 268 9.46 -7.80 -5.04
N SER A 269 9.06 -8.20 -6.25
CA SER A 269 9.36 -7.45 -7.48
C SER A 269 8.10 -7.20 -8.30
N SER A 270 7.99 -5.98 -8.84
CA SER A 270 7.04 -5.63 -9.89
C SER A 270 7.56 -5.95 -11.30
N SER A 271 8.68 -6.68 -11.43
CA SER A 271 9.26 -7.03 -12.72
C SER A 271 8.20 -7.62 -13.63
N TYR A 272 7.78 -6.84 -14.61
CA TYR A 272 6.86 -7.29 -15.63
C TYR A 272 7.56 -8.33 -16.47
N ILE A 273 7.09 -9.57 -16.38
CA ILE A 273 7.56 -10.63 -17.23
C ILE A 273 6.74 -10.56 -18.51
N ARG A 274 7.40 -10.40 -19.65
CA ARG A 274 6.72 -10.52 -20.94
C ARG A 274 6.40 -11.99 -21.13
N SER A 275 5.12 -12.33 -21.12
CA SER A 275 4.65 -13.61 -21.65
C SER A 275 4.26 -13.45 -23.12
N ASP A 276 4.74 -14.37 -23.95
CA ASP A 276 4.30 -14.48 -25.34
C ASP A 276 3.30 -15.65 -25.46
N PHE A 277 2.04 -15.29 -25.69
CA PHE A 277 0.99 -16.20 -26.11
C PHE A 277 1.03 -16.39 -27.62
N GLY A 278 1.94 -17.22 -28.11
CA GLY A 278 1.72 -17.88 -29.38
C GLY A 278 2.29 -17.23 -30.62
N THR A 279 3.40 -16.50 -30.55
CA THR A 279 4.21 -16.34 -31.78
C THR A 279 4.76 -17.70 -32.26
N TYR A 280 4.93 -18.70 -31.36
CA TYR A 280 5.45 -20.05 -31.68
C TYR A 280 4.74 -21.21 -30.96
N SER A 281 3.56 -21.00 -30.38
CA SER A 281 2.86 -22.04 -29.61
C SER A 281 2.38 -23.16 -30.53
N ARG A 282 3.19 -24.20 -30.70
CA ARG A 282 2.73 -25.48 -31.22
C ARG A 282 1.67 -26.02 -30.28
N ASN A 283 0.63 -26.62 -30.86
CA ASN A 283 -0.32 -27.39 -30.08
C ASN A 283 0.30 -28.76 -29.80
N TYR A 284 0.28 -29.16 -28.54
CA TYR A 284 0.68 -30.50 -28.10
C TYR A 284 -0.57 -31.26 -27.71
N TYR A 285 -0.63 -32.56 -28.06
CA TYR A 285 -1.80 -33.41 -27.78
C TYR A 285 -1.70 -34.08 -26.41
N SER A 286 -0.56 -33.92 -25.72
CA SER A 286 -0.40 -34.40 -24.35
C SER A 286 0.50 -33.48 -23.53
N TRP A 287 0.28 -33.53 -22.22
CA TRP A 287 1.12 -32.88 -21.23
C TRP A 287 2.60 -33.27 -21.35
N SER A 288 2.90 -34.56 -21.53
CA SER A 288 4.28 -35.04 -21.61
C SER A 288 5.02 -34.50 -22.82
N GLU A 289 4.35 -34.42 -23.98
CA GLU A 289 4.94 -33.82 -25.19
C GLU A 289 5.29 -32.36 -24.94
N CYS A 290 4.35 -31.61 -24.40
CA CYS A 290 4.52 -30.19 -24.08
C CYS A 290 5.66 -29.95 -23.08
N MET A 291 5.74 -30.73 -21.99
CA MET A 291 6.79 -30.61 -20.99
C MET A 291 8.19 -30.93 -21.55
N ASN A 292 8.30 -31.97 -22.40
CA ASN A 292 9.56 -32.38 -22.99
C ASN A 292 10.09 -31.36 -24.02
N ASP A 293 9.21 -30.57 -24.63
CA ASP A 293 9.59 -29.67 -25.72
C ASP A 293 10.01 -28.26 -25.26
N LYS A 294 9.84 -27.93 -23.97
CA LYS A 294 10.17 -26.59 -23.41
C LYS A 294 11.60 -26.16 -23.69
N ALA A 295 12.58 -27.05 -23.49
CA ALA A 295 13.98 -26.72 -23.70
C ALA A 295 14.29 -26.38 -25.17
N ARG A 296 13.67 -27.12 -26.11
CA ARG A 296 13.80 -26.87 -27.55
C ARG A 296 13.16 -25.52 -27.91
N VAL A 297 11.94 -25.25 -27.43
CA VAL A 297 11.23 -23.99 -27.68
C VAL A 297 12.00 -22.78 -27.14
N LEU A 298 12.57 -22.87 -25.93
CA LEU A 298 13.42 -21.82 -25.38
C LEU A 298 14.69 -21.58 -26.23
N ALA A 299 15.29 -22.63 -26.79
CA ALA A 299 16.45 -22.52 -27.66
C ALA A 299 16.10 -21.88 -29.01
N ASP A 300 14.95 -22.25 -29.59
CA ASP A 300 14.45 -21.64 -30.83
C ASP A 300 14.23 -20.14 -30.64
N GLU A 301 13.54 -19.73 -29.57
CA GLU A 301 13.35 -18.31 -29.20
C GLU A 301 14.67 -17.55 -29.08
N ALA A 302 15.64 -18.12 -28.37
CA ALA A 302 16.96 -17.52 -28.23
C ALA A 302 17.66 -17.36 -29.59
N SER A 303 17.49 -18.31 -30.51
CA SER A 303 18.07 -18.24 -31.86
C SER A 303 17.50 -17.10 -32.73
N MET A 304 16.30 -16.62 -32.39
CA MET A 304 15.63 -15.51 -33.06
C MET A 304 15.99 -14.14 -32.47
N GLY A 305 16.93 -14.11 -31.51
CA GLY A 305 17.41 -12.89 -30.86
C GLY A 305 16.60 -12.47 -29.63
N ASN A 306 15.58 -13.25 -29.25
CA ASN A 306 14.87 -13.06 -27.98
C ASN A 306 15.74 -13.53 -26.81
N ARG A 307 15.40 -13.09 -25.59
CA ARG A 307 16.08 -13.49 -24.34
C ARG A 307 15.11 -14.21 -23.42
N PRO A 308 14.60 -15.40 -23.80
CA PRO A 308 13.72 -16.16 -22.95
C PRO A 308 14.49 -16.71 -21.75
N PHE A 309 13.83 -16.84 -20.61
CA PHE A 309 14.46 -17.35 -19.40
C PHE A 309 13.66 -18.43 -18.68
N GLY A 310 12.44 -18.71 -19.11
CA GLY A 310 11.67 -19.88 -18.69
C GLY A 310 10.40 -20.07 -19.51
N ALA A 311 9.75 -21.21 -19.31
CA ALA A 311 8.56 -21.60 -20.06
C ALA A 311 7.60 -22.38 -19.16
N ILE A 312 6.30 -22.30 -19.43
CA ILE A 312 5.29 -23.06 -18.71
C ILE A 312 4.40 -23.77 -19.73
N CYS A 313 4.20 -25.07 -19.54
CA CYS A 313 3.20 -25.85 -20.25
C CYS A 313 1.82 -25.65 -19.62
N ARG A 314 0.79 -25.44 -20.42
CA ARG A 314 -0.57 -25.20 -19.91
C ARG A 314 -1.60 -25.59 -20.95
N PRO A 315 -2.84 -25.93 -20.54
CA PRO A 315 -3.96 -26.07 -21.46
C PRO A 315 -4.14 -24.84 -22.36
N ASP A 316 -4.49 -25.10 -23.61
CA ASP A 316 -4.91 -24.05 -24.54
C ASP A 316 -6.30 -23.55 -24.12
N TYR A 317 -6.43 -22.24 -23.91
CA TYR A 317 -7.73 -21.65 -23.53
C TYR A 317 -8.81 -21.85 -24.61
N SER A 318 -8.39 -22.09 -25.87
CA SER A 318 -9.32 -22.30 -26.98
C SER A 318 -9.72 -23.77 -27.18
N ASN A 319 -8.96 -24.71 -26.59
CA ASN A 319 -9.21 -26.15 -26.68
C ASN A 319 -8.49 -26.86 -25.51
N ASP A 320 -9.26 -27.29 -24.51
CA ASP A 320 -8.76 -27.95 -23.30
C ASP A 320 -8.17 -29.36 -23.56
N GLU A 321 -8.36 -29.92 -24.76
CA GLU A 321 -7.69 -31.15 -25.20
C GLU A 321 -6.23 -30.90 -25.68
N LEU A 322 -5.83 -29.64 -25.82
CA LEU A 322 -4.51 -29.26 -26.32
C LEU A 322 -3.71 -28.51 -25.25
N PHE A 323 -2.38 -28.66 -25.32
CA PHE A 323 -1.44 -27.93 -24.48
C PHE A 323 -0.62 -26.96 -25.33
N LYS A 324 -0.17 -25.88 -24.69
CA LYS A 324 0.72 -24.86 -25.25
C LYS A 324 1.84 -24.53 -24.27
N ILE A 325 2.96 -24.08 -24.82
CA ILE A 325 4.07 -23.53 -24.06
C ILE A 325 3.97 -22.01 -24.08
N GLU A 326 3.84 -21.41 -22.89
CA GLU A 326 3.95 -19.97 -22.67
C GLU A 326 5.39 -19.64 -22.30
N ILE A 327 5.97 -18.65 -22.96
CA ILE A 327 7.39 -18.30 -22.85
C ILE A 327 7.54 -16.99 -22.11
N TYR A 328 8.48 -16.96 -21.17
CA TYR A 328 8.76 -15.82 -20.31
C TYR A 328 10.12 -15.20 -20.66
N SER A 329 10.13 -13.89 -20.85
CA SER A 329 11.32 -13.10 -21.22
C SER A 329 11.35 -11.75 -20.50
N HIS A 330 12.52 -11.11 -20.48
CA HIS A 330 12.63 -9.74 -19.97
C HIS A 330 11.96 -8.79 -20.94
N LEU A 331 11.25 -7.78 -20.42
CA LEU A 331 10.74 -6.67 -21.24
C LEU A 331 11.87 -5.90 -21.93
#